data_AF-A0AAE1QH13-F1
#
_entry.id   AF-A0AAE1QH13-F1
#
_cell.length_a   1.000
_cell.length_b   1.000
_cell.length_c   1.000
_cell.angle_alpha   90.00
_cell.angle_beta   90.00
_cell.angle_gamma   90.00
#
_symmetry.space_group_name_H-M   'P 1'
#
loop_
_entity.id
_entity.type
_entity.pdbx_description
1 polymer ?
#
loop_
_entity_poly.entity_id
_entity_poly.type
_entity_poly.pdbx_seq_one_letter_code
_entity_poly.pdbx_strand_id
1 'polypeptide(L)'
;MVTSKVSSTLPAEKLSIDEQIVPFKGCSRLRTYNPKKPKKWGYKIFVLSDIDGLIYNFKIYTGSINPVPGQPDVKASGNIVLKLLQPIPRGVWHKVYFDNWFNSPLLHVALWKQGFCSLGTVRLNRVSGCSMPSDTQMKKSGRGTSVIQVAEMDDVELRVVKWHDNRGVTLLSNFAALEPQNTVKRWDSKRKKRIDIVCPSIVMIYNKFMGGVDLLDSLLPLYRISLRSKKWYHKLLWHFMDMLLIQAWLLYIRDFDLTDAPRKAKLPLLMFKLEVANCLLQKGKSIGTKRGRPSVDVEELYKEKAKRGPTVKIPAKPIRTDKYDHFPDFGEKKGRCKNPG
;
A
#
# COMPACT_ATOMS: atom_id res chain seq x y z
N MET A 1 15.59 1.54 -17.37
CA MET A 1 14.92 1.10 -16.11
C MET A 1 14.19 2.30 -15.53
N VAL A 2 12.87 2.26 -15.38
CA VAL A 2 12.15 3.35 -14.69
C VAL A 2 12.27 3.12 -13.19
N THR A 3 13.19 3.81 -12.52
CA THR A 3 13.19 3.98 -11.06
C THR A 3 12.53 5.32 -10.79
N SER A 4 11.26 5.30 -10.42
CA SER A 4 10.51 6.51 -10.05
C SER A 4 10.77 6.83 -8.58
N LYS A 5 11.48 7.92 -8.30
CA LYS A 5 11.37 8.57 -6.99
C LYS A 5 9.93 9.07 -6.87
N VAL A 6 9.15 8.54 -5.94
CA VAL A 6 7.73 8.86 -5.80
C VAL A 6 7.49 10.05 -4.86
N SER A 7 8.43 10.34 -3.95
CA SER A 7 8.32 11.47 -3.01
C SER A 7 9.63 12.26 -2.91
N SER A 8 9.51 13.59 -2.79
CA SER A 8 10.60 14.53 -2.45
C SER A 8 10.79 14.71 -0.93
N THR A 9 9.98 14.03 -0.12
CA THR A 9 10.06 14.11 1.35
C THR A 9 11.21 13.28 1.88
N LEU A 10 11.84 13.74 2.98
CA LEU A 10 12.81 12.93 3.72
C LEU A 10 12.17 11.59 4.12
N PRO A 11 12.86 10.46 3.91
CA PRO A 11 12.31 9.16 4.28
C PRO A 11 12.08 9.02 5.77
N ALA A 12 10.95 8.40 6.14
CA ALA A 12 10.71 8.03 7.52
C ALA A 12 11.78 7.07 8.04
N GLU A 13 12.03 7.09 9.36
CA GLU A 13 12.96 6.15 10.01
C GLU A 13 12.49 4.69 9.85
N LYS A 14 11.17 4.45 9.81
CA LYS A 14 10.58 3.10 9.75
C LYS A 14 9.95 2.88 8.38
N LEU A 15 10.42 1.86 7.67
CA LEU A 15 10.04 1.55 6.29
C LEU A 15 9.59 0.10 6.18
N SER A 16 8.57 -0.19 5.38
CA SER A 16 8.15 -1.55 5.06
C SER A 16 8.21 -1.83 3.56
N ILE A 17 8.51 -3.09 3.23
CA ILE A 17 8.55 -3.60 1.86
C ILE A 17 7.59 -4.76 1.76
N ASP A 18 6.65 -4.65 0.83
CA ASP A 18 5.73 -5.73 0.51
C ASP A 18 5.31 -5.71 -0.96
N GLU A 19 4.48 -6.67 -1.32
CA GLU A 19 3.90 -6.84 -2.64
C GLU A 19 2.45 -6.38 -2.73
N GLN A 20 2.17 -5.69 -3.83
CA GLN A 20 0.84 -5.28 -4.25
C GLN A 20 0.46 -5.98 -5.56
N ILE A 21 -0.83 -6.31 -5.71
CA ILE A 21 -1.38 -6.87 -6.95
C ILE A 21 -2.31 -5.87 -7.63
N VAL A 22 -1.97 -5.44 -8.85
CA VAL A 22 -2.86 -4.68 -9.73
C VAL A 22 -3.78 -5.65 -10.47
N PRO A 23 -5.09 -5.71 -10.15
CA PRO A 23 -5.96 -6.76 -10.68
C PRO A 23 -6.08 -6.69 -12.21
N PHE A 24 -5.76 -7.79 -12.88
CA PHE A 24 -5.87 -7.90 -14.33
C PHE A 24 -6.04 -9.37 -14.76
N LYS A 25 -7.09 -9.64 -15.54
CA LYS A 25 -7.40 -10.98 -16.08
C LYS A 25 -7.16 -11.12 -17.59
N GLY A 26 -6.80 -10.04 -18.30
CA GLY A 26 -6.53 -10.11 -19.74
C GLY A 26 -5.20 -10.80 -20.05
N CYS A 27 -4.93 -11.01 -21.34
CA CYS A 27 -3.68 -11.62 -21.81
C CYS A 27 -2.51 -10.66 -21.63
N SER A 28 -1.50 -11.09 -20.87
CA SER A 28 -0.22 -10.39 -20.71
C SER A 28 0.84 -11.36 -20.19
N ARG A 29 2.06 -11.29 -20.73
CA ARG A 29 3.21 -12.09 -20.28
C ARG A 29 3.68 -11.72 -18.88
N LEU A 30 3.35 -10.51 -18.40
CA LEU A 30 3.75 -10.00 -17.07
C LEU A 30 2.71 -10.29 -15.98
N ARG A 31 1.60 -10.94 -16.34
CA ARG A 31 0.54 -11.29 -15.39
C ARG A 31 1.02 -12.42 -14.49
N THR A 32 0.82 -12.25 -13.19
CA THR A 32 1.17 -13.22 -12.15
C THR A 32 -0.09 -13.75 -11.46
N TYR A 33 0.04 -14.93 -10.86
CA TYR A 33 -0.99 -15.53 -10.01
C TYR A 33 -0.48 -15.60 -8.57
N ASN A 34 -1.22 -15.00 -7.63
CA ASN A 34 -0.97 -15.09 -6.19
C ASN A 34 -2.23 -15.62 -5.49
N PRO A 35 -2.26 -16.91 -5.08
CA PRO A 35 -3.46 -17.52 -4.51
C PRO A 35 -3.86 -16.93 -3.15
N LYS A 36 -2.92 -16.29 -2.44
CA LYS A 36 -3.14 -15.74 -1.09
C LYS A 36 -3.77 -14.36 -1.08
N LYS A 37 -3.76 -13.62 -2.21
CA LYS A 37 -4.34 -12.29 -2.30
C LYS A 37 -5.81 -12.38 -2.75
N PRO A 38 -6.72 -11.48 -2.26
CA PRO A 38 -8.14 -11.51 -2.64
C PRO A 38 -8.38 -11.44 -4.15
N LYS A 39 -7.56 -10.65 -4.85
CA LYS A 39 -7.50 -10.62 -6.32
C LYS A 39 -6.28 -11.41 -6.77
N LYS A 40 -6.51 -12.67 -7.15
CA LYS A 40 -5.42 -13.63 -7.42
C LYS A 40 -4.63 -13.37 -8.69
N TRP A 41 -5.25 -12.77 -9.72
CA TRP A 41 -4.63 -12.52 -11.02
C TRP A 41 -4.36 -11.03 -11.22
N GLY A 42 -3.12 -10.68 -11.57
CA GLY A 42 -2.74 -9.29 -11.81
C GLY A 42 -1.26 -9.06 -12.04
N TYR A 43 -0.89 -7.78 -12.12
CA TYR A 43 0.51 -7.37 -12.13
C TYR A 43 1.03 -7.30 -10.70
N LYS A 44 2.17 -7.96 -10.45
CA LYS A 44 2.85 -7.86 -9.16
C LYS A 44 3.73 -6.60 -9.16
N ILE A 45 3.59 -5.79 -8.13
CA ILE A 45 4.42 -4.62 -7.86
C ILE A 45 5.02 -4.81 -6.46
N PHE A 46 6.33 -4.60 -6.33
CA PHE A 46 6.98 -4.49 -5.03
C PHE A 46 7.02 -3.02 -4.64
N VAL A 47 6.63 -2.71 -3.41
CA VAL A 47 6.45 -1.34 -2.93
C VAL A 47 7.26 -1.16 -1.66
N LEU A 48 7.95 -0.02 -1.57
CA LEU A 48 8.58 0.50 -0.36
C LEU A 48 7.74 1.65 0.16
N SER A 49 7.23 1.54 1.37
CA SER A 49 6.47 2.59 2.04
C SER A 49 6.93 2.85 3.47
N ASP A 50 6.49 3.94 4.08
CA ASP A 50 6.49 4.07 5.54
C ASP A 50 5.21 3.49 6.16
N ILE A 51 5.08 3.63 7.48
CA ILE A 51 3.94 3.19 8.27
C ILE A 51 2.61 3.88 7.90
N ASP A 52 2.69 5.11 7.40
CA ASP A 52 1.51 5.91 7.00
C ASP A 52 1.09 5.62 5.55
N GLY A 53 1.79 4.71 4.87
CA GLY A 53 1.51 4.30 3.49
C GLY A 53 2.10 5.25 2.44
N LEU A 54 2.99 6.17 2.82
CA LEU A 54 3.71 6.98 1.83
C LEU A 54 4.72 6.13 1.09
N ILE A 55 4.62 6.08 -0.25
CA ILE A 55 5.50 5.30 -1.11
C ILE A 55 6.75 6.10 -1.44
N TYR A 56 7.91 5.49 -1.23
CA TYR A 56 9.21 6.06 -1.59
C TYR A 56 9.73 5.48 -2.90
N ASN A 57 9.47 4.20 -3.16
CA ASN A 57 9.92 3.51 -4.36
C ASN A 57 9.01 2.31 -4.67
N PHE A 58 8.98 1.91 -5.94
CA PHE A 58 8.32 0.68 -6.34
C PHE A 58 9.02 0.02 -7.54
N LYS A 59 8.76 -1.27 -7.73
CA LYS A 59 9.26 -2.03 -8.87
C LYS A 59 8.18 -2.97 -9.40
N ILE A 60 7.81 -2.79 -10.66
CA ILE A 60 6.95 -3.74 -11.38
C ILE A 60 7.74 -5.03 -11.61
N TYR A 61 7.14 -6.17 -11.30
CA TYR A 61 7.72 -7.47 -11.58
C TYR A 61 7.66 -7.78 -13.07
N THR A 62 8.83 -8.05 -13.66
CA THR A 62 8.99 -8.31 -15.10
C THR A 62 9.45 -9.74 -15.42
N GLY A 63 9.38 -10.66 -14.45
CA GLY A 63 9.79 -12.06 -14.62
C GLY A 63 11.23 -12.37 -14.22
N SER A 64 12.15 -11.40 -14.34
CA SER A 64 13.55 -11.53 -13.90
C SER A 64 13.92 -10.47 -12.87
N ILE A 65 14.81 -10.85 -11.95
CA ILE A 65 15.35 -9.98 -10.92
C ILE A 65 16.87 -10.11 -10.94
N ASN A 66 17.53 -9.08 -11.46
CA ASN A 66 18.98 -9.01 -11.50
C ASN A 66 19.51 -8.29 -10.25
N PRO A 67 20.73 -8.61 -9.80
CA PRO A 67 21.44 -7.84 -8.80
C PRO A 67 21.56 -6.37 -9.18
N VAL A 68 21.69 -5.51 -8.18
CA VAL A 68 21.97 -4.09 -8.40
C VAL A 68 23.47 -3.93 -8.65
N PRO A 69 23.91 -3.23 -9.72
CA PRO A 69 25.34 -2.98 -9.94
C PRO A 69 26.02 -2.36 -8.72
N GLY A 70 27.17 -2.90 -8.33
CA GLY A 70 27.91 -2.46 -7.14
C GLY A 70 27.32 -2.87 -5.80
N GLN A 71 26.34 -3.78 -5.77
CA GLN A 71 25.80 -4.37 -4.55
C GLN A 71 26.01 -5.89 -4.52
N PRO A 72 26.08 -6.51 -3.33
CA PRO A 72 26.18 -7.96 -3.22
C PRO A 72 24.93 -8.65 -3.79
N ASP A 73 25.11 -9.82 -4.40
CA ASP A 73 24.00 -10.67 -4.81
C ASP A 73 23.45 -11.45 -3.61
N VAL A 74 22.31 -11.00 -3.09
CA VAL A 74 21.61 -11.61 -1.94
C VAL A 74 20.41 -12.44 -2.40
N LYS A 75 20.49 -13.01 -3.61
CA LYS A 75 19.42 -13.73 -4.32
C LYS A 75 18.26 -12.84 -4.74
N ALA A 76 17.42 -13.35 -5.64
CA ALA A 76 16.34 -12.61 -6.28
C ALA A 76 15.46 -11.81 -5.30
N SER A 77 15.00 -12.41 -4.19
CA SER A 77 14.12 -11.71 -3.25
C SER A 77 14.83 -10.59 -2.48
N GLY A 78 16.07 -10.79 -2.06
CA GLY A 78 16.87 -9.75 -1.40
C GLY A 78 17.32 -8.65 -2.36
N ASN A 79 17.61 -8.99 -3.62
CA ASN A 79 17.99 -8.01 -4.65
C ASN A 79 16.85 -7.02 -4.95
N ILE A 80 15.57 -7.42 -4.75
CA ILE A 80 14.44 -6.49 -4.79
C ILE A 80 14.54 -5.47 -3.66
N VAL A 81 14.81 -5.92 -2.44
CA VAL A 81 14.92 -5.04 -1.26
C VAL A 81 16.04 -4.01 -1.48
N LEU A 82 17.22 -4.47 -1.87
CA LEU A 82 18.36 -3.61 -2.20
C LEU A 82 18.05 -2.60 -3.31
N LYS A 83 17.26 -3.01 -4.30
CA LYS A 83 16.81 -2.13 -5.39
C LYS A 83 15.79 -1.09 -4.94
N LEU A 84 14.85 -1.49 -4.09
CA LEU A 84 13.84 -0.57 -3.56
C LEU A 84 14.44 0.47 -2.62
N LEU A 85 15.49 0.13 -1.88
CA LEU A 85 16.18 1.03 -0.94
C LEU A 85 17.18 1.99 -1.59
N GLN A 86 17.45 1.90 -2.90
CA GLN A 86 18.37 2.83 -3.60
C GLN A 86 18.11 4.34 -3.36
N PRO A 87 16.87 4.85 -3.28
CA PRO A 87 16.63 6.26 -3.01
C PRO A 87 16.71 6.63 -1.52
N ILE A 88 16.92 5.66 -0.62
CA ILE A 88 16.95 5.89 0.84
C ILE A 88 18.40 6.16 1.28
N PRO A 89 18.67 7.21 2.06
CA PRO A 89 20.00 7.48 2.61
C PRO A 89 20.57 6.30 3.40
N ARG A 90 21.85 6.02 3.17
CA ARG A 90 22.64 5.00 3.88
C ARG A 90 23.31 5.61 5.11
N GLY A 91 23.63 4.78 6.11
CA GLY A 91 24.33 5.24 7.33
C GLY A 91 23.47 5.99 8.34
N VAL A 92 22.16 6.13 8.08
CA VAL A 92 21.20 6.82 8.98
C VAL A 92 20.41 5.82 9.85
N TRP A 93 20.66 4.52 9.69
CA TRP A 93 20.05 3.45 10.50
C TRP A 93 18.52 3.38 10.41
N HIS A 94 17.97 3.61 9.20
CA HIS A 94 16.57 3.32 8.92
C HIS A 94 16.25 1.85 9.26
N LYS A 95 15.05 1.62 9.81
CA LYS A 95 14.53 0.30 10.19
C LYS A 95 13.60 -0.21 9.09
N VAL A 96 14.03 -1.27 8.42
CA VAL A 96 13.34 -1.86 7.28
C VAL A 96 12.66 -3.16 7.68
N TYR A 97 11.36 -3.24 7.39
CA TYR A 97 10.50 -4.39 7.70
C TYR A 97 10.06 -5.10 6.43
N PHE A 98 10.08 -6.42 6.42
CA PHE A 98 9.62 -7.20 5.27
C PHE A 98 9.12 -8.59 5.65
N ASP A 99 8.37 -9.19 4.72
CA ASP A 99 7.79 -10.51 4.86
C ASP A 99 8.83 -11.65 4.71
N ASN A 100 8.37 -12.89 4.90
CA ASN A 100 9.20 -14.08 4.77
C ASN A 100 9.69 -14.39 3.35
N TRP A 101 9.07 -13.84 2.32
CA TRP A 101 9.51 -14.05 0.94
C TRP A 101 10.78 -13.25 0.65
N PHE A 102 10.92 -12.05 1.21
CA PHE A 102 12.15 -11.24 1.09
C PHE A 102 13.27 -11.69 2.02
N ASN A 103 12.93 -12.19 3.22
CA ASN A 103 13.88 -12.38 4.31
C ASN A 103 14.92 -13.50 4.09
N SER A 104 16.19 -13.21 4.41
CA SER A 104 17.32 -14.15 4.46
C SER A 104 18.50 -13.58 5.26
N PRO A 105 19.36 -14.41 5.88
CA PRO A 105 20.54 -13.94 6.62
C PRO A 105 21.48 -13.02 5.82
N LEU A 106 21.80 -13.41 4.58
CA LEU A 106 22.64 -12.62 3.65
C LEU A 106 22.09 -11.20 3.43
N LEU A 107 20.76 -11.04 3.37
CA LEU A 107 20.14 -9.73 3.22
C LEU A 107 20.36 -8.86 4.48
N HIS A 108 20.26 -9.42 5.69
CA HIS A 108 20.49 -8.65 6.93
C HIS A 108 21.94 -8.17 7.04
N VAL A 109 22.91 -9.00 6.65
CA VAL A 109 24.33 -8.61 6.60
C VAL A 109 24.54 -7.47 5.60
N ALA A 110 24.02 -7.61 4.38
CA ALA A 110 24.15 -6.59 3.34
C ALA A 110 23.50 -5.26 3.74
N LEU A 111 22.35 -5.30 4.42
CA LEU A 111 21.67 -4.11 4.92
C LEU A 111 22.42 -3.46 6.08
N TRP A 112 22.94 -4.25 7.03
CA TRP A 112 23.75 -3.74 8.14
C TRP A 112 24.99 -2.98 7.65
N LYS A 113 25.72 -3.57 6.69
CA LYS A 113 26.90 -2.94 6.06
C LYS A 113 26.57 -1.65 5.28
N GLN A 114 25.29 -1.43 4.93
CA GLN A 114 24.81 -0.18 4.33
C GLN A 114 24.21 0.80 5.35
N GLY A 115 24.29 0.48 6.65
CA GLY A 115 23.72 1.31 7.73
C GLY A 115 22.21 1.24 7.82
N PHE A 116 21.63 0.05 7.65
CA PHE A 116 20.21 -0.24 7.86
C PHE A 116 20.00 -1.28 8.96
N CYS A 117 19.00 -1.02 9.79
CA CYS A 117 18.41 -2.02 10.67
C CYS A 117 17.34 -2.79 9.89
N SER A 118 17.27 -4.10 10.04
CA SER A 118 16.28 -4.94 9.35
C SER A 118 15.63 -5.96 10.27
N LEU A 119 14.37 -6.23 9.97
CA LEU A 119 13.54 -7.18 10.71
C LEU A 119 12.47 -7.76 9.81
N GLY A 120 12.23 -9.07 9.90
CA GLY A 120 11.14 -9.68 9.15
C GLY A 120 10.78 -11.06 9.63
N THR A 121 9.64 -11.56 9.19
CA THR A 121 9.32 -12.99 9.35
C THR A 121 10.27 -13.83 8.51
N VAL A 122 10.65 -15.02 8.96
CA VAL A 122 11.59 -15.88 8.24
C VAL A 122 11.09 -17.32 8.24
N ARG A 123 11.40 -18.05 7.17
CA ARG A 123 11.23 -19.51 7.15
C ARG A 123 12.51 -20.16 7.64
N LEU A 124 12.41 -21.08 8.60
CA LEU A 124 13.59 -21.72 9.21
C LEU A 124 14.50 -22.40 8.17
N ASN A 125 13.94 -22.96 7.10
CA ASN A 125 14.72 -23.55 6.00
C ASN A 125 15.59 -22.56 5.21
N ARG A 126 15.47 -21.25 5.46
CA ARG A 126 16.34 -20.20 4.90
C ARG A 126 17.46 -19.77 5.83
N VAL A 127 17.49 -20.27 7.07
CA VAL A 127 18.50 -19.92 8.07
C VAL A 127 19.28 -21.19 8.40
N SER A 128 20.40 -21.38 7.71
CA SER A 128 21.31 -22.51 7.95
C SER A 128 21.88 -22.47 9.37
N GLY A 129 21.98 -23.63 10.03
CA GLY A 129 22.52 -23.75 11.39
C GLY A 129 21.60 -23.27 12.51
N CYS A 130 20.38 -22.83 12.19
CA CYS A 130 19.39 -22.44 13.19
C CYS A 130 18.50 -23.64 13.57
N SER A 131 18.59 -24.05 14.83
CA SER A 131 17.78 -25.13 15.40
C SER A 131 16.78 -24.53 16.38
N MET A 132 15.54 -24.35 15.93
CA MET A 132 14.45 -23.84 16.77
C MET A 132 13.49 -24.98 17.13
N PRO A 133 12.91 -24.98 18.35
CA PRO A 133 11.93 -26.00 18.72
C PRO A 133 10.76 -26.05 17.75
N SER A 134 10.24 -27.26 17.51
CA SER A 134 9.04 -27.46 16.69
C SER A 134 7.80 -26.79 17.31
N ASP A 135 6.80 -26.49 16.49
CA ASP A 135 5.53 -25.93 16.98
C ASP A 135 4.87 -26.86 18.02
N THR A 136 5.02 -28.18 17.88
CA THR A 136 4.52 -29.16 18.83
C THR A 136 5.21 -29.04 20.20
N GLN A 137 6.53 -28.84 20.22
CA GLN A 137 7.29 -28.63 21.46
C GLN A 137 6.88 -27.31 22.12
N MET A 138 6.85 -26.22 21.35
CA MET A 138 6.46 -24.90 21.89
C MET A 138 5.01 -24.88 22.39
N LYS A 139 4.11 -25.60 21.73
CA LYS A 139 2.71 -25.75 22.17
C LYS A 139 2.62 -26.42 23.54
N LYS A 140 3.51 -27.37 23.86
CA LYS A 140 3.60 -28.00 25.19
C LYS A 140 4.12 -27.03 26.25
N SER A 141 5.08 -26.17 25.90
CA SER A 141 5.62 -25.12 26.79
C SER A 141 4.62 -24.01 27.11
N GLY A 142 3.54 -23.91 26.34
CA GLY A 142 2.45 -22.98 26.60
C GLY A 142 2.46 -21.76 25.68
N ARG A 143 1.30 -21.10 25.59
CA ARG A 143 1.07 -19.92 24.76
C ARG A 143 1.85 -18.72 25.31
N GLY A 144 2.58 -18.00 24.45
CA GLY A 144 3.48 -16.91 24.83
C GLY A 144 4.95 -17.32 24.92
N THR A 145 5.25 -18.63 24.86
CA THR A 145 6.64 -19.13 24.89
C THR A 145 7.44 -18.54 23.73
N SER A 146 8.66 -18.10 24.03
CA SER A 146 9.62 -17.62 23.03
C SER A 146 10.98 -18.27 23.22
N VAL A 147 11.71 -18.44 22.12
CA VAL A 147 13.08 -18.95 22.08
C VAL A 147 13.89 -18.05 21.16
N ILE A 148 15.12 -17.75 21.54
CA ILE A 148 16.07 -16.97 20.75
C ILE A 148 17.30 -17.82 20.43
N GLN A 149 17.81 -17.65 19.22
CA GLN A 149 19.15 -18.07 18.84
C GLN A 149 19.88 -16.87 18.26
N VAL A 150 21.10 -16.63 18.74
CA VAL A 150 21.99 -15.57 18.26
C VAL A 150 23.13 -16.22 17.51
N ALA A 151 23.51 -15.65 16.37
CA ALA A 151 24.64 -16.08 15.57
C ALA A 151 25.31 -14.86 14.94
N GLU A 152 26.59 -14.96 14.64
CA GLU A 152 27.32 -13.95 13.90
C GLU A 152 27.54 -14.40 12.46
N MET A 153 27.41 -13.47 11.51
CA MET A 153 27.70 -13.70 10.11
C MET A 153 28.36 -12.46 9.50
N ASP A 154 29.59 -12.61 8.99
CA ASP A 154 30.42 -11.53 8.46
C ASP A 154 30.47 -10.29 9.37
N ASP A 155 30.80 -10.50 10.65
CA ASP A 155 30.88 -9.48 11.71
C ASP A 155 29.54 -8.78 12.03
N VAL A 156 28.41 -9.42 11.70
CA VAL A 156 27.07 -8.92 12.00
C VAL A 156 26.34 -9.92 12.89
N GLU A 157 25.92 -9.46 14.07
CA GLU A 157 25.06 -10.24 14.97
C GLU A 157 23.64 -10.33 14.41
N LEU A 158 23.17 -11.55 14.21
CA LEU A 158 21.83 -11.89 13.76
C LEU A 158 21.08 -12.63 14.86
N ARG A 159 19.82 -12.24 15.07
CA ARG A 159 18.95 -12.75 16.11
C ARG A 159 17.73 -13.40 15.48
N VAL A 160 17.56 -14.70 15.73
CA VAL A 160 16.38 -15.46 15.34
C VAL A 160 15.52 -15.68 16.57
N VAL A 161 14.29 -15.16 16.53
CA VAL A 161 13.32 -15.36 17.61
C VAL A 161 12.15 -16.16 17.09
N LYS A 162 11.80 -17.25 17.78
CA LYS A 162 10.56 -17.98 17.57
C LYS A 162 9.61 -17.72 18.73
N TRP A 163 8.40 -17.28 18.43
CA TRP A 163 7.34 -17.04 19.41
C TRP A 163 6.11 -17.88 19.07
N HIS A 164 5.51 -18.50 20.09
CA HIS A 164 4.35 -19.36 19.91
C HIS A 164 3.10 -18.77 20.56
N ASP A 165 2.14 -18.39 19.70
CA ASP A 165 0.80 -17.99 20.10
C ASP A 165 -0.19 -19.13 19.78
N ASN A 166 -1.06 -18.95 18.79
CA ASN A 166 -1.84 -20.04 18.22
C ASN A 166 -1.01 -20.92 17.27
N ARG A 167 0.03 -20.35 16.68
CA ARG A 167 1.02 -20.99 15.81
C ARG A 167 2.38 -20.35 16.06
N GLY A 168 3.45 -21.08 15.76
CA GLY A 168 4.80 -20.54 15.80
C GLY A 168 5.02 -19.48 14.72
N VAL A 169 5.60 -18.36 15.11
CA VAL A 169 6.13 -17.34 14.19
C VAL A 169 7.62 -17.21 14.45
N THR A 170 8.41 -17.27 13.39
CA THR A 170 9.87 -17.05 13.45
C THR A 170 10.20 -15.72 12.80
N LEU A 171 10.98 -14.91 13.49
CA LEU A 171 11.47 -13.59 13.07
C LEU A 171 13.00 -13.62 13.04
N LEU A 172 13.58 -12.92 12.07
CA LEU A 172 15.01 -12.68 11.96
C LEU A 172 15.23 -11.16 11.97
N SER A 173 16.18 -10.70 12.79
CA SER A 173 16.56 -9.30 12.90
C SER A 173 18.05 -9.13 13.19
N ASN A 174 18.62 -8.00 12.77
CA ASN A 174 19.97 -7.57 13.16
C ASN A 174 19.95 -6.54 14.32
N PHE A 175 18.78 -6.12 14.82
CA PHE A 175 18.70 -5.06 15.86
C PHE A 175 17.72 -5.34 17.01
N ALA A 176 16.70 -6.18 16.83
CA ALA A 176 15.69 -6.45 17.86
C ALA A 176 15.67 -7.92 18.29
N ALA A 177 15.22 -8.15 19.52
CA ALA A 177 15.26 -9.45 20.19
C ALA A 177 14.04 -9.65 21.12
N LEU A 178 14.21 -10.45 22.18
CA LEU A 178 13.17 -10.74 23.15
C LEU A 178 12.75 -9.51 23.96
N GLU A 179 13.72 -8.78 24.50
CA GLU A 179 13.50 -7.71 25.48
C GLU A 179 13.26 -6.32 24.83
N PRO A 180 12.52 -5.42 25.50
CA PRO A 180 11.69 -5.70 26.68
C PRO A 180 10.46 -6.55 26.34
N GLN A 181 10.15 -7.56 27.16
CA GLN A 181 8.93 -8.33 27.01
C GLN A 181 7.71 -7.54 27.50
N ASN A 182 6.61 -7.65 26.76
CA ASN A 182 5.36 -6.97 27.04
C ASN A 182 4.20 -7.95 27.06
N THR A 183 3.05 -7.52 27.58
CA THR A 183 1.84 -8.33 27.63
C THR A 183 0.84 -7.89 26.57
N VAL A 184 0.31 -8.85 25.80
CA VAL A 184 -0.77 -8.61 24.83
C VAL A 184 -2.02 -9.39 25.22
N LYS A 185 -3.18 -8.70 25.19
CA LYS A 185 -4.49 -9.32 25.42
C LYS A 185 -4.91 -10.12 24.19
N ARG A 186 -5.10 -11.43 24.35
CA ARG A 186 -5.56 -12.32 23.28
C ARG A 186 -6.79 -13.10 23.69
N TRP A 187 -7.69 -13.33 22.74
CA TRP A 187 -8.83 -14.22 22.96
C TRP A 187 -8.35 -15.67 23.10
N ASP A 188 -8.87 -16.35 24.12
CA ASP A 188 -8.74 -17.79 24.30
C ASP A 188 -10.11 -18.44 24.04
N SER A 189 -10.22 -19.16 22.93
CA SER A 189 -11.46 -19.83 22.54
C SER A 189 -11.88 -20.93 23.52
N LYS A 190 -10.94 -21.56 24.24
CA LYS A 190 -11.26 -22.61 25.21
C LYS A 190 -11.87 -22.02 26.48
N ARG A 191 -11.29 -20.92 26.96
CA ARG A 191 -11.74 -20.24 28.19
C ARG A 191 -12.80 -19.17 27.94
N LYS A 192 -13.12 -18.88 26.67
CA LYS A 192 -14.03 -17.81 26.22
C LYS A 192 -13.76 -16.46 26.91
N LYS A 193 -12.48 -16.15 27.14
CA LYS A 193 -12.05 -14.90 27.79
C LYS A 193 -10.78 -14.36 27.14
N ARG A 194 -10.51 -13.07 27.36
CA ARG A 194 -9.21 -12.49 27.01
C ARG A 194 -8.20 -12.87 28.08
N ILE A 195 -7.08 -13.43 27.65
CA ILE A 195 -5.94 -13.77 28.49
C ILE A 195 -4.75 -12.88 28.12
N ASP A 196 -3.92 -12.64 29.11
CA ASP A 196 -2.67 -11.91 28.97
C ASP A 196 -1.57 -12.88 28.56
N ILE A 197 -0.86 -12.52 27.48
CA ILE A 197 0.16 -13.36 26.87
C ILE A 197 1.44 -12.55 26.74
N VAL A 198 2.54 -13.13 27.21
CA VAL A 198 3.85 -12.54 27.06
C VAL A 198 4.24 -12.52 25.58
N CYS A 199 4.65 -11.36 25.11
CA CYS A 199 4.90 -11.03 23.73
C CYS A 199 6.28 -10.35 23.63
N PRO A 200 7.25 -10.98 22.96
CA PRO A 200 8.56 -10.40 22.72
C PRO A 200 8.51 -9.05 21.99
N SER A 201 9.44 -8.16 22.32
CA SER A 201 9.58 -6.84 21.68
C SER A 201 9.63 -6.93 20.16
N ILE A 202 10.43 -7.86 19.62
CA ILE A 202 10.57 -8.10 18.17
C ILE A 202 9.23 -8.36 17.46
N VAL A 203 8.29 -9.07 18.10
CA VAL A 203 6.96 -9.36 17.53
C VAL A 203 6.11 -8.09 17.50
N MET A 204 6.18 -7.28 18.55
CA MET A 204 5.43 -6.03 18.62
C MET A 204 5.93 -5.01 17.61
N ILE A 205 7.26 -4.85 17.50
CA ILE A 205 7.89 -3.97 16.53
C ILE A 205 7.46 -4.38 15.11
N TYR A 206 7.55 -5.67 14.77
CA TYR A 206 7.12 -6.16 13.45
C TYR A 206 5.67 -5.80 13.13
N ASN A 207 4.74 -6.14 14.02
CA ASN A 207 3.32 -5.91 13.80
C ASN A 207 2.97 -4.42 13.72
N LYS A 208 3.74 -3.56 14.42
CA LYS A 208 3.53 -2.11 14.37
C LYS A 208 3.93 -1.53 13.02
N PHE A 209 5.02 -1.99 12.40
CA PHE A 209 5.63 -1.28 11.27
C PHE A 209 5.51 -1.96 9.90
N MET A 210 5.08 -3.23 9.80
CA MET A 210 4.96 -3.91 8.50
C MET A 210 3.78 -3.39 7.64
N GLY A 211 2.72 -2.85 8.25
CA GLY A 211 1.41 -2.61 7.62
C GLY A 211 1.28 -1.45 6.63
N GLY A 212 2.37 -0.72 6.32
CA GLY A 212 2.32 0.45 5.43
C GLY A 212 1.75 0.18 4.03
N VAL A 213 2.22 -0.90 3.39
CA VAL A 213 1.73 -1.29 2.05
C VAL A 213 0.28 -1.79 2.09
N ASP A 214 -0.11 -2.46 3.18
CA ASP A 214 -1.50 -2.92 3.38
C ASP A 214 -2.48 -1.75 3.54
N LEU A 215 -2.04 -0.64 4.16
CA LEU A 215 -2.84 0.59 4.25
C LEU A 215 -3.16 1.12 2.85
N LEU A 216 -2.17 1.22 1.97
CA LEU A 216 -2.38 1.62 0.57
C LEU A 216 -3.32 0.66 -0.17
N ASP A 217 -3.14 -0.66 0.00
CA ASP A 217 -4.00 -1.70 -0.57
C ASP A 217 -5.46 -1.57 -0.09
N SER A 218 -5.68 -1.05 1.12
CA SER A 218 -7.02 -0.79 1.67
C SER A 218 -7.67 0.48 1.11
N LEU A 219 -6.88 1.51 0.77
CA LEU A 219 -7.37 2.80 0.26
C LEU A 219 -7.67 2.76 -1.24
N LEU A 220 -6.85 2.05 -2.03
CA LEU A 220 -6.99 1.96 -3.49
C LEU A 220 -8.38 1.52 -3.99
N PRO A 221 -9.06 0.53 -3.37
CA PRO A 221 -10.36 0.08 -3.84
C PRO A 221 -11.52 1.05 -3.57
N LEU A 222 -11.38 1.99 -2.62
CA LEU A 222 -12.50 2.82 -2.13
C LEU A 222 -13.10 3.71 -3.22
N TYR A 223 -12.24 4.41 -3.96
CA TYR A 223 -12.65 5.38 -5.00
C TYR A 223 -11.82 5.17 -6.27
N ARG A 224 -11.78 3.91 -6.73
CA ARG A 224 -10.93 3.49 -7.85
C ARG A 224 -11.40 4.05 -9.18
N ILE A 225 -10.49 4.58 -9.98
CA ILE A 225 -10.75 4.95 -11.38
C ILE A 225 -10.92 3.67 -12.20
N SER A 226 -12.18 3.34 -12.53
CA SER A 226 -12.53 2.14 -13.28
C SER A 226 -12.92 2.47 -14.72
N LEU A 227 -11.91 2.56 -15.59
CA LEU A 227 -12.14 2.67 -17.03
C LEU A 227 -12.00 1.31 -17.72
N ARG A 228 -12.99 0.97 -18.55
CA ARG A 228 -12.98 -0.26 -19.35
C ARG A 228 -11.98 -0.09 -20.49
N SER A 229 -11.00 -0.97 -20.56
CA SER A 229 -10.07 -1.00 -21.68
C SER A 229 -9.57 -2.41 -21.96
N LYS A 230 -9.38 -2.72 -23.24
CA LYS A 230 -8.73 -3.95 -23.72
C LYS A 230 -7.20 -3.86 -23.62
N LYS A 231 -6.63 -2.65 -23.54
CA LYS A 231 -5.19 -2.43 -23.50
C LYS A 231 -4.66 -2.64 -22.09
N TRP A 232 -3.67 -3.53 -21.96
CA TRP A 232 -3.17 -3.99 -20.68
C TRP A 232 -2.49 -2.88 -19.85
N TYR A 233 -1.75 -1.99 -20.52
CA TYR A 233 -1.01 -0.89 -19.89
C TYR A 233 -1.92 0.19 -19.32
N HIS A 234 -3.14 0.35 -19.84
CA HIS A 234 -4.13 1.27 -19.23
C HIS A 234 -4.46 0.86 -17.80
N LYS A 235 -4.44 -0.44 -17.46
CA LYS A 235 -4.70 -0.88 -16.08
C LYS A 235 -3.60 -0.47 -15.11
N LEU A 236 -2.34 -0.45 -15.57
CA LEU A 236 -1.25 0.10 -14.78
C LEU A 236 -1.35 1.62 -14.68
N LEU A 237 -1.63 2.31 -15.79
CA LEU A 237 -1.78 3.76 -15.81
C LEU A 237 -2.82 4.24 -14.79
N TRP A 238 -4.04 3.69 -14.83
CA TRP A 238 -5.11 4.10 -13.89
C TRP A 238 -4.79 3.72 -12.45
N HIS A 239 -4.10 2.59 -12.23
CA HIS A 239 -3.63 2.21 -10.91
C HIS A 239 -2.62 3.22 -10.36
N PHE A 240 -1.65 3.66 -11.16
CA PHE A 240 -0.68 4.67 -10.75
C PHE A 240 -1.30 6.06 -10.56
N MET A 241 -2.33 6.42 -11.33
CA MET A 241 -3.10 7.65 -11.09
C MET A 241 -3.83 7.61 -9.75
N ASP A 242 -4.50 6.49 -9.43
CA ASP A 242 -5.14 6.33 -8.12
C ASP A 242 -4.13 6.34 -6.98
N MET A 243 -3.00 5.66 -7.15
CA MET A 243 -1.89 5.65 -6.21
C MET A 243 -1.38 7.08 -5.97
N LEU A 244 -1.13 7.86 -7.03
CA LEU A 244 -0.66 9.24 -6.92
C LEU A 244 -1.65 10.14 -6.18
N LEU A 245 -2.96 10.01 -6.44
CA LEU A 245 -3.98 10.76 -5.71
C LEU A 245 -4.00 10.40 -4.22
N ILE A 246 -3.81 9.12 -3.88
CA ILE A 246 -3.71 8.67 -2.49
C ILE A 246 -2.43 9.20 -1.85
N GLN A 247 -1.29 9.17 -2.55
CA GLN A 247 -0.04 9.76 -2.03
C GLN A 247 -0.20 11.25 -1.75
N ALA A 248 -0.83 12.01 -2.65
CA ALA A 248 -1.10 13.43 -2.46
C ALA A 248 -2.04 13.67 -1.26
N TRP A 249 -3.07 12.82 -1.08
CA TRP A 249 -3.96 12.91 0.06
C TRP A 249 -3.26 12.59 1.39
N LEU A 250 -2.39 11.58 1.43
CA LEU A 250 -1.61 11.24 2.63
C LEU A 250 -0.65 12.38 3.02
N LEU A 251 0.00 13.02 2.03
CA LEU A 251 0.81 14.21 2.27
C LEU A 251 -0.04 15.36 2.82
N TYR A 252 -1.22 15.62 2.23
CA TYR A 252 -2.17 16.60 2.74
C TYR A 252 -2.57 16.31 4.19
N ILE A 253 -2.89 15.05 4.53
CA ILE A 253 -3.24 14.69 5.92
C ILE A 253 -2.09 15.00 6.85
N ARG A 254 -0.87 14.58 6.50
CA ARG A 254 0.31 14.79 7.31
C ARG A 254 0.55 16.27 7.57
N ASP A 255 0.47 17.10 6.53
CA ASP A 255 0.70 18.54 6.64
C ASP A 255 -0.47 19.22 7.39
N PHE A 256 -1.71 18.77 7.20
CA PHE A 256 -2.87 19.24 7.97
C PHE A 256 -2.74 18.93 9.46
N ASP A 257 -2.22 17.76 9.83
CA ASP A 257 -2.03 17.35 11.23
C ASP A 257 -0.96 18.17 11.96
N LEU A 258 -0.15 18.96 11.23
CA LEU A 258 0.78 19.94 11.81
C LEU A 258 0.12 21.31 12.07
N THR A 259 -1.14 21.50 11.65
CA THR A 259 -1.88 22.74 11.86
C THR A 259 -2.84 22.64 13.05
N ASP A 260 -3.20 23.78 13.64
CA ASP A 260 -4.21 23.84 14.72
C ASP A 260 -5.66 23.75 14.20
N ALA A 261 -5.86 23.42 12.93
CA ALA A 261 -7.19 23.36 12.32
C ALA A 261 -8.02 22.21 12.93
N PRO A 262 -9.34 22.41 13.12
CA PRO A 262 -10.18 21.38 13.70
C PRO A 262 -10.28 20.17 12.77
N ARG A 263 -10.28 18.95 13.34
CA ARG A 263 -10.36 17.68 12.58
C ARG A 263 -11.52 17.62 11.58
N LYS A 264 -12.62 18.33 11.85
CA LYS A 264 -13.79 18.43 10.94
C LYS A 264 -13.47 19.15 9.61
N ALA A 265 -12.44 20.00 9.58
CA ALA A 265 -11.98 20.67 8.37
C ALA A 265 -11.05 19.79 7.52
N LYS A 266 -10.60 18.64 8.03
CA LYS A 266 -9.78 17.69 7.26
C LYS A 266 -10.63 17.04 6.17
N LEU A 267 -10.21 17.18 4.92
CA LEU A 267 -10.91 16.59 3.78
C LEU A 267 -10.80 15.06 3.79
N PRO A 268 -11.92 14.33 3.81
CA PRO A 268 -11.93 12.89 3.53
C PRO A 268 -11.42 12.60 2.12
N LEU A 269 -10.88 11.39 1.89
CA LEU A 269 -10.27 11.00 0.61
C LEU A 269 -11.18 11.27 -0.62
N LEU A 270 -12.48 11.03 -0.51
CA LEU A 270 -13.43 11.34 -1.59
C LEU A 270 -13.45 12.82 -1.92
N MET A 271 -13.62 13.67 -0.90
CA MET A 271 -13.71 15.13 -1.08
C MET A 271 -12.39 15.68 -1.63
N PHE A 272 -11.26 15.18 -1.13
CA PHE A 272 -9.95 15.53 -1.67
C PHE A 272 -9.83 15.18 -3.16
N LYS A 273 -10.25 13.97 -3.57
CA LYS A 273 -10.23 13.58 -5.00
C LYS A 273 -11.14 14.47 -5.85
N LEU A 274 -12.32 14.83 -5.34
CA LEU A 274 -13.25 15.74 -6.04
C LEU A 274 -12.63 17.13 -6.21
N GLU A 275 -11.99 17.67 -5.17
CA GLU A 275 -11.34 18.97 -5.23
C GLU A 275 -10.21 18.99 -6.26
N VAL A 276 -9.36 17.95 -6.26
CA VAL A 276 -8.31 17.80 -7.28
C VAL A 276 -8.91 17.74 -8.69
N ALA A 277 -10.01 17.02 -8.88
CA ALA A 277 -10.69 16.96 -10.18
C ALA A 277 -11.23 18.34 -10.60
N ASN A 278 -11.84 19.08 -9.67
CA ASN A 278 -12.35 20.44 -9.92
C ASN A 278 -11.24 21.38 -10.35
N CYS A 279 -10.13 21.43 -9.61
CA CYS A 279 -8.99 22.27 -9.96
C CYS A 279 -8.45 21.93 -11.36
N LEU A 280 -8.33 20.64 -11.69
CA LEU A 280 -7.86 20.19 -13.00
C LEU A 280 -8.83 20.54 -14.14
N LEU A 281 -10.14 20.47 -13.90
CA LEU A 281 -11.17 20.84 -14.87
C LEU A 281 -11.22 22.35 -15.13
N GLN A 282 -10.86 23.16 -14.15
CA GLN A 282 -10.84 24.63 -14.26
C GLN A 282 -9.53 25.13 -14.91
N LYS A 283 -8.43 24.38 -14.78
CA LYS A 283 -7.11 24.75 -15.32
C LYS A 283 -7.16 24.96 -16.84
N GLY A 284 -6.80 26.17 -17.29
CA GLY A 284 -6.70 26.52 -18.71
C GLY A 284 -8.03 26.82 -19.41
N LYS A 285 -9.16 26.86 -18.69
CA LYS A 285 -10.43 27.35 -19.22
C LYS A 285 -10.49 28.88 -19.04
N SER A 286 -10.27 29.62 -20.13
CA SER A 286 -10.71 31.02 -20.21
C SER A 286 -12.24 31.07 -20.28
N ILE A 287 -12.90 31.97 -19.55
CA ILE A 287 -14.35 32.29 -19.67
C ILE A 287 -14.63 33.04 -21.00
N GLY A 288 -13.85 32.76 -22.05
CA GLY A 288 -14.05 33.27 -23.40
C GLY A 288 -15.00 32.35 -24.17
N THR A 289 -16.00 32.94 -24.81
CA THR A 289 -16.84 32.28 -25.81
C THR A 289 -15.99 31.89 -27.01
N LYS A 290 -15.48 30.65 -27.05
CA LYS A 290 -14.91 30.11 -28.29
C LYS A 290 -16.04 29.96 -29.30
N ARG A 291 -15.92 30.61 -30.46
CA ARG A 291 -16.78 30.37 -31.64
C ARG A 291 -16.61 28.92 -32.09
N GLY A 292 -17.48 28.05 -31.59
CA GLY A 292 -17.58 26.66 -32.01
C GLY A 292 -18.54 26.50 -33.18
N ARG A 293 -18.50 25.32 -33.81
CA ARG A 293 -19.51 24.88 -34.79
C ARG A 293 -20.91 25.01 -34.17
N PRO A 294 -21.92 25.52 -34.90
CA PRO A 294 -23.29 25.61 -34.38
C PRO A 294 -23.74 24.26 -33.83
N SER A 295 -24.18 24.22 -32.57
CA SER A 295 -24.79 23.03 -31.99
C SER A 295 -26.19 22.84 -32.55
N VAL A 296 -26.58 21.60 -32.83
CA VAL A 296 -27.97 21.23 -33.13
C VAL A 296 -28.87 21.66 -31.96
N ASP A 297 -30.05 22.20 -32.24
CA ASP A 297 -30.97 22.64 -31.18
C ASP A 297 -31.46 21.45 -30.37
N VAL A 298 -30.89 21.29 -29.18
CA VAL A 298 -31.17 20.17 -28.27
C VAL A 298 -32.62 20.22 -27.80
N GLU A 299 -33.24 21.40 -27.76
CA GLU A 299 -34.65 21.57 -27.40
C GLU A 299 -35.57 21.05 -28.50
N GLU A 300 -35.18 21.21 -29.76
CA GLU A 300 -35.91 20.67 -30.90
C GLU A 300 -35.84 19.14 -30.93
N LEU A 301 -34.65 18.57 -30.73
CA LEU A 301 -34.45 17.11 -30.63
C LEU A 301 -35.23 16.49 -29.45
N TYR A 302 -35.38 17.22 -28.34
CA TYR A 302 -36.21 16.77 -27.22
C TYR A 302 -37.68 16.72 -27.58
N LYS A 303 -38.20 17.77 -28.22
CA LYS A 303 -39.60 17.83 -28.68
C LYS A 303 -39.89 16.68 -29.65
N GLU A 304 -38.95 16.35 -30.55
CA GLU A 304 -39.10 15.22 -31.45
C GLU A 304 -39.12 13.86 -30.72
N LYS A 305 -38.27 13.66 -29.71
CA LYS A 305 -38.27 12.43 -28.91
C LYS A 305 -39.52 12.30 -28.03
N ALA A 306 -39.98 13.39 -27.43
CA ALA A 306 -41.20 13.42 -26.62
C ALA A 306 -42.44 13.01 -27.42
N LYS A 307 -42.46 13.27 -28.74
CA LYS A 307 -43.52 12.78 -29.64
C LYS A 307 -43.52 11.26 -29.84
N ARG A 308 -42.39 10.58 -29.60
CA ARG A 308 -42.22 9.13 -29.83
C ARG A 308 -42.38 8.27 -28.57
N GLY A 309 -42.53 8.88 -27.39
CA GLY A 309 -42.76 8.17 -26.14
C GLY A 309 -42.30 8.91 -24.89
N PRO A 310 -42.41 8.27 -23.70
CA PRO A 310 -42.00 8.85 -22.43
C PRO A 310 -40.53 9.27 -22.46
N THR A 311 -40.27 10.56 -22.22
CA THR A 311 -38.92 11.14 -22.28
C THR A 311 -38.60 11.89 -20.99
N VAL A 312 -37.37 11.74 -20.49
CA VAL A 312 -36.88 12.40 -19.27
C VAL A 312 -36.67 13.90 -19.50
N LYS A 313 -37.11 14.75 -18.56
CA LYS A 313 -36.96 16.21 -18.67
C LYS A 313 -35.49 16.60 -18.79
N ILE A 314 -35.16 17.38 -19.82
CA ILE A 314 -33.81 17.90 -20.01
C ILE A 314 -33.56 19.08 -19.04
N PRO A 315 -32.40 19.17 -18.39
CA PRO A 315 -32.01 20.32 -17.57
C PRO A 315 -32.00 21.64 -18.38
N ALA A 316 -32.19 22.77 -17.70
CA ALA A 316 -32.20 24.09 -18.35
C ALA A 316 -30.90 24.36 -19.14
N LYS A 317 -30.97 25.18 -20.20
CA LYS A 317 -29.81 25.52 -21.04
C LYS A 317 -28.59 26.07 -20.26
N PRO A 318 -28.76 26.95 -19.25
CA PRO A 318 -27.64 27.44 -18.46
C PRO A 318 -26.92 26.31 -17.74
N ILE A 319 -27.67 25.37 -17.17
CA ILE A 319 -27.15 24.15 -16.54
C ILE A 319 -26.38 23.36 -17.63
N ARG A 320 -27.02 22.93 -18.71
CA ARG A 320 -26.35 22.14 -19.78
C ARG A 320 -25.09 22.77 -20.40
N THR A 321 -24.92 24.08 -20.28
CA THR A 321 -23.80 24.83 -20.87
C THR A 321 -22.80 25.33 -19.83
N ASP A 322 -22.96 25.00 -18.54
CA ASP A 322 -22.14 25.51 -17.44
C ASP A 322 -20.69 24.96 -17.44
N LYS A 323 -20.40 23.95 -18.26
CA LYS A 323 -19.06 23.33 -18.47
C LYS A 323 -18.39 22.72 -17.22
N TYR A 324 -18.95 22.81 -16.01
CA TYR A 324 -18.31 22.32 -14.79
C TYR A 324 -19.22 22.14 -13.56
N ASP A 325 -20.45 22.67 -13.53
CA ASP A 325 -21.27 22.80 -12.31
C ASP A 325 -22.38 21.73 -12.21
N HIS A 326 -22.02 20.49 -12.56
CA HIS A 326 -22.91 19.32 -12.50
C HIS A 326 -22.53 18.36 -11.38
N PHE A 327 -22.16 18.89 -10.22
CA PHE A 327 -21.90 18.04 -9.07
C PHE A 327 -23.20 17.66 -8.35
N PRO A 328 -23.30 16.42 -7.86
CA PRO A 328 -24.42 16.03 -7.03
C PRO A 328 -24.38 16.79 -5.70
N ASP A 329 -25.47 17.49 -5.37
CA ASP A 329 -25.65 18.05 -4.03
C ASP A 329 -25.84 16.94 -3.00
N PHE A 330 -25.03 16.95 -1.95
CA PHE A 330 -25.18 16.02 -0.84
C PHE A 330 -26.30 16.49 0.09
N GLY A 331 -27.47 15.85 -0.04
CA GLY A 331 -28.58 16.07 0.91
C GLY A 331 -28.25 15.51 2.30
N GLU A 332 -28.78 16.15 3.34
CA GLU A 332 -28.64 15.70 4.75
C GLU A 332 -29.28 14.33 5.01
N LYS A 333 -30.24 13.92 4.16
CA LYS A 333 -30.96 12.66 4.27
C LYS A 333 -30.59 11.74 3.11
N LYS A 334 -30.38 10.45 3.41
CA LYS A 334 -30.25 9.42 2.37
C LYS A 334 -31.51 9.41 1.51
N GLY A 335 -31.35 9.61 0.21
CA GLY A 335 -32.44 9.60 -0.76
C GLY A 335 -31.92 9.24 -2.15
N ARG A 336 -32.85 9.01 -3.09
CA ARG A 336 -32.50 8.91 -4.52
C ARG A 336 -32.26 10.31 -5.08
N CYS A 337 -31.44 10.41 -6.13
CA CYS A 337 -31.26 11.67 -6.86
C CYS A 337 -32.64 12.21 -7.27
N LYS A 338 -32.94 13.48 -6.94
CA LYS A 338 -34.22 14.11 -7.29
C LYS A 338 -34.35 14.35 -8.80
N ASN A 339 -33.24 14.40 -9.52
CA ASN A 339 -33.15 14.55 -10.97
C ASN A 339 -32.35 13.38 -11.58
N PRO A 340 -32.93 12.16 -11.68
CA PRO A 340 -32.30 11.09 -12.43
C PRO A 340 -32.32 11.48 -13.92
N GLY A 341 -31.13 11.74 -14.48
CA GLY A 341 -30.96 12.10 -15.88
C GLY A 341 -31.34 10.98 -16.85
#